data_AF-A0A6A1K1K7-F1
#
_entry.id   AF-A0A6A1K1K7-F1
#
_cell.length_a   1.000
_cell.length_b   1.000
_cell.length_c   1.000
_cell.angle_alpha   90.00
_cell.angle_beta   90.00
_cell.angle_gamma   90.00
#
_symmetry.space_group_name_H-M   'P 1'
#
loop_
_entity.id
_entity.type
_entity.pdbx_description
1 polymer ?
#
loop_
_entity_poly.entity_id
_entity_poly.type
_entity_poly.pdbx_seq_one_letter_code
_entity_poly.pdbx_strand_id
1 'polypeptide(L)'
;MAATKERKRHWLKAFVSIAVTLVAMPLTHILARALKDGTAGVEQFYAGMGMGLFGLLMVIIGVFIKGDVKQTLLGLFGGMFYWMGAIDFLFMYYANRFGTQAQLDPVTGEIVSRPEYLILPSTFGFWAMTMMLYLFCTANGCNFLNWWQRLFFGKHKKEIAARPMTRHTGIVAFMEVITMLWTCYLVLMFCYDERFFGDHHPVTLLVGMLGFIGSLFMFAKLLRYASWGMSLRFGFATVIIFWIAVEVFDRIHLLNGLWVNPKEHVQEIVLILASFAVTGLYLAYDRRKKTADVKRQ
;
A
#
# COMPACT_ATOMS: atom_id res chain seq x y z
N MET A 1 -33.21 -23.51 -13.21
CA MET A 1 -31.94 -23.79 -12.51
C MET A 1 -30.79 -23.29 -13.37
N ALA A 2 -30.39 -22.03 -13.22
CA ALA A 2 -29.20 -21.52 -13.90
C ALA A 2 -27.97 -21.99 -13.11
N ALA A 3 -27.22 -22.95 -13.67
CA ALA A 3 -25.93 -23.34 -13.13
C ALA A 3 -25.08 -22.07 -12.99
N THR A 4 -24.74 -21.71 -11.76
CA THR A 4 -23.68 -20.73 -11.46
C THR A 4 -22.43 -21.24 -12.14
N LYS A 5 -22.16 -20.76 -13.36
CA LYS A 5 -20.93 -21.01 -14.11
C LYS A 5 -19.79 -20.74 -13.15
N GLU A 6 -19.13 -21.80 -12.65
CA GLU A 6 -18.04 -21.66 -11.71
C GLU A 6 -17.05 -20.68 -12.33
N ARG A 7 -16.92 -19.50 -11.73
CA ARG A 7 -16.01 -18.48 -12.22
C ARG A 7 -14.61 -19.05 -12.02
N LYS A 8 -14.00 -19.54 -13.11
CA LYS A 8 -12.69 -20.20 -13.13
C LYS A 8 -11.70 -19.41 -12.27
N ARG A 9 -11.27 -20.01 -11.16
CA ARG A 9 -10.33 -19.38 -10.23
C ARG A 9 -8.91 -19.56 -10.78
N HIS A 10 -8.16 -18.47 -10.88
CA HIS A 10 -6.80 -18.47 -11.41
C HIS A 10 -5.76 -18.50 -10.29
N TRP A 11 -5.76 -19.58 -9.50
CA TRP A 11 -4.92 -19.74 -8.31
C TRP A 11 -3.43 -19.55 -8.60
N LEU A 12 -2.90 -20.18 -9.65
CA LEU A 12 -1.48 -20.06 -10.00
C LEU A 12 -1.07 -18.61 -10.30
N LYS A 13 -1.89 -17.87 -11.07
CA LYS A 13 -1.60 -16.47 -11.42
C LYS A 13 -1.63 -15.58 -10.19
N ALA A 14 -2.64 -15.76 -9.33
CA ALA A 14 -2.78 -15.02 -8.09
C ALA A 14 -1.60 -15.28 -7.14
N PHE A 15 -1.23 -16.54 -6.97
CA PHE A 15 -0.11 -16.95 -6.13
C PHE A 15 1.21 -16.36 -6.62
N VAL A 16 1.53 -16.52 -7.92
CA VAL A 16 2.74 -15.95 -8.52
C VAL A 16 2.76 -14.43 -8.40
N SER A 17 1.61 -13.77 -8.61
CA SER A 17 1.53 -12.30 -8.51
C SER A 17 1.86 -11.79 -7.12
N ILE A 18 1.39 -12.48 -6.08
CA ILE A 18 1.67 -12.13 -4.68
C ILE A 18 3.09 -12.51 -4.29
N ALA A 19 3.55 -13.69 -4.68
CA ALA A 19 4.89 -14.17 -4.39
C ALA A 19 5.96 -13.21 -4.94
N VAL A 20 5.78 -12.70 -6.17
CA VAL A 20 6.70 -11.72 -6.77
C VAL A 20 6.82 -10.46 -5.91
N THR A 21 5.70 -9.91 -5.43
CA THR A 21 5.74 -8.70 -4.58
C THR A 21 6.25 -9.00 -3.18
N LEU A 22 5.86 -10.13 -2.58
CA LEU A 22 6.33 -10.54 -1.25
C LEU A 22 7.83 -10.78 -1.22
N VAL A 23 8.43 -11.30 -2.30
CA VAL A 23 9.88 -11.47 -2.41
C VAL A 23 10.58 -10.14 -2.71
N ALA A 24 9.93 -9.23 -3.44
CA ALA A 24 10.49 -7.92 -3.72
C ALA A 24 10.71 -7.07 -2.46
N MET A 25 9.85 -7.19 -1.45
CA MET A 25 9.97 -6.47 -0.18
C MET A 25 11.28 -6.76 0.59
N PRO A 26 11.59 -8.00 1.02
CA PRO A 26 12.84 -8.29 1.73
C PRO A 26 14.05 -7.96 0.86
N LEU A 27 13.96 -8.15 -0.46
CA LEU A 27 15.00 -7.72 -1.38
C LEU A 27 15.26 -6.21 -1.29
N THR A 28 14.21 -5.38 -1.35
CA THR A 28 14.35 -3.93 -1.21
C THR A 28 14.88 -3.52 0.16
N HIS A 29 14.45 -4.17 1.25
CA HIS A 29 14.97 -3.89 2.59
C HIS A 29 16.45 -4.29 2.76
N ILE A 30 16.88 -5.43 2.20
CA ILE A 30 18.29 -5.85 2.22
C ILE A 30 19.14 -4.85 1.44
N LEU A 31 18.68 -4.42 0.27
CA LEU A 31 19.38 -3.40 -0.52
C LEU A 31 19.44 -2.06 0.20
N ALA A 32 18.34 -1.61 0.80
CA ALA A 32 18.30 -0.40 1.61
C ALA A 32 19.29 -0.48 2.77
N ARG A 33 19.34 -1.62 3.48
CA ARG A 33 20.25 -1.81 4.61
C ARG A 33 21.70 -1.81 4.16
N ALA A 34 22.05 -2.55 3.11
CA ALA A 34 23.40 -2.57 2.56
C ALA A 34 23.89 -1.17 2.15
N LEU A 35 23.00 -0.35 1.58
CA LEU A 35 23.34 1.02 1.21
C LEU A 35 23.40 1.97 2.40
N LYS A 36 22.53 1.80 3.39
CA LYS A 36 22.58 2.58 4.65
C LYS A 36 23.87 2.30 5.42
N ASP A 37 24.29 1.04 5.49
CA ASP A 37 25.50 0.61 6.19
C ASP A 37 26.76 0.97 5.39
N GLY A 38 26.67 0.99 4.06
CA GLY A 38 27.80 1.23 3.16
C GLY A 38 28.03 2.67 2.71
N THR A 39 27.13 3.61 3.03
CA THR A 39 27.27 5.02 2.61
C THR A 39 26.98 5.97 3.77
N ALA A 40 27.75 7.06 3.87
CA ALA A 40 27.57 8.10 4.88
C ALA A 40 27.65 9.52 4.28
N GLY A 41 26.87 10.45 4.82
CA GLY A 41 26.89 11.85 4.39
C GLY A 41 26.48 12.05 2.93
N VAL A 42 27.33 12.71 2.14
CA VAL A 42 27.03 13.05 0.74
C VAL A 42 26.93 11.80 -0.16
N GLU A 43 27.61 10.71 0.20
CA GLU A 43 27.51 9.44 -0.54
C GLU A 43 26.10 8.84 -0.48
N GLN A 44 25.40 9.02 0.64
CA GLN A 44 23.99 8.60 0.77
C GLN A 44 23.10 9.33 -0.23
N PHE A 45 23.37 10.62 -0.47
CA PHE A 45 22.65 11.40 -1.46
C PHE A 45 22.89 10.87 -2.88
N TYR A 46 24.14 10.60 -3.26
CA TYR A 46 24.46 10.06 -4.59
C TYR A 46 23.90 8.64 -4.78
N ALA A 47 23.97 7.79 -3.76
CA ALA A 47 23.39 6.45 -3.79
C ALA A 47 21.87 6.50 -3.96
N GLY A 48 21.19 7.36 -3.21
CA GLY A 48 19.75 7.59 -3.33
C GLY A 48 19.36 8.09 -4.72
N MET A 49 20.02 9.14 -5.22
CA MET A 49 19.80 9.68 -6.56
C MET A 49 20.08 8.66 -7.67
N GLY A 50 21.17 7.91 -7.55
CA GLY A 50 21.56 6.88 -8.53
C GLY A 50 20.54 5.75 -8.61
N MET A 51 20.05 5.27 -7.46
CA MET A 51 18.99 4.28 -7.41
C MET A 51 17.66 4.83 -7.91
N GLY A 52 17.32 6.07 -7.55
CA GLY A 52 16.11 6.74 -8.04
C GLY A 52 16.12 6.87 -9.56
N LEU A 53 17.25 7.27 -10.14
CA LEU A 53 17.45 7.35 -11.58
C LEU A 53 17.37 5.97 -12.23
N PHE A 54 17.96 4.94 -11.64
CA PHE A 54 17.85 3.57 -12.11
C PHE A 54 16.38 3.12 -12.15
N GLY A 55 15.61 3.37 -11.10
CA GLY A 55 14.18 3.09 -11.05
C GLY A 55 13.41 3.82 -12.16
N LEU A 56 13.70 5.11 -12.38
CA LEU A 56 13.07 5.89 -13.44
C LEU A 56 13.41 5.35 -14.84
N LEU A 57 14.66 4.99 -15.10
CA LEU A 57 15.10 4.39 -16.37
C LEU A 57 14.38 3.07 -16.65
N MET A 58 14.19 2.22 -15.64
CA MET A 58 13.41 0.98 -15.79
C MET A 58 11.97 1.27 -16.27
N VAL A 59 11.32 2.30 -15.72
CA VAL A 59 9.96 2.69 -16.11
C VAL A 59 9.94 3.20 -17.56
N ILE A 60 10.90 4.05 -17.93
CA ILE A 60 11.02 4.59 -19.29
C ILE A 60 11.26 3.45 -20.30
N ILE A 61 12.18 2.53 -20.01
CA ILE A 61 12.41 1.34 -20.84
C ILE A 61 11.14 0.50 -20.95
N GLY A 62 10.38 0.40 -19.85
CA GLY A 62 9.08 -0.29 -19.81
C GLY A 62 8.04 0.30 -20.77
N VAL A 63 8.14 1.56 -21.17
CA VAL A 63 7.24 2.16 -22.19
C VAL A 63 7.45 1.54 -23.56
N PHE A 64 8.68 1.19 -23.90
CA PHE A 64 9.07 0.73 -25.24
C PHE A 64 9.04 -0.81 -25.39
N ILE A 65 9.06 -1.55 -24.29
CA ILE A 65 9.04 -3.02 -24.33
C ILE A 65 7.63 -3.54 -24.62
N LYS A 66 7.53 -4.53 -25.52
CA LYS A 66 6.28 -5.25 -25.79
C LYS A 66 6.00 -6.30 -24.70
N GLY A 67 4.76 -6.29 -24.18
CA GLY A 67 4.23 -7.31 -23.28
C GLY A 67 3.74 -6.75 -21.94
N ASP A 68 2.44 -6.88 -21.69
CA ASP A 68 1.74 -6.32 -20.51
C ASP A 68 2.40 -6.71 -19.17
N VAL A 69 2.89 -7.96 -19.08
CA VAL A 69 3.60 -8.47 -17.89
C VAL A 69 4.93 -7.78 -17.67
N LYS A 70 5.77 -7.66 -18.72
CA LYS A 70 7.09 -7.03 -18.63
C LYS A 70 6.96 -5.56 -18.27
N GLN A 71 6.02 -4.86 -18.91
CA GLN A 71 5.72 -3.46 -18.60
C GLN A 71 5.29 -3.29 -17.14
N THR A 72 4.40 -4.17 -16.65
CA THR A 72 3.94 -4.13 -15.26
C THR A 72 5.07 -4.39 -14.27
N LEU A 73 5.94 -5.37 -14.53
CA LEU A 73 7.08 -5.68 -13.67
C LEU A 73 8.09 -4.53 -13.63
N LEU A 74 8.40 -3.93 -14.79
CA LEU A 74 9.28 -2.76 -14.85
C LEU A 74 8.68 -1.55 -14.14
N GLY A 75 7.35 -1.36 -14.22
CA GLY A 75 6.65 -0.35 -13.44
C GLY A 75 6.70 -0.62 -11.93
N LEU A 76 6.53 -1.88 -11.51
CA LEU A 76 6.60 -2.28 -10.10
C LEU A 76 8.01 -2.09 -9.51
N PHE A 77 9.03 -2.72 -10.12
CA PHE A 77 10.41 -2.60 -9.66
C PHE A 77 10.93 -1.17 -9.81
N GLY A 78 10.63 -0.50 -10.93
CA GLY A 78 10.98 0.90 -11.13
C GLY A 78 10.35 1.81 -10.06
N GLY A 79 9.10 1.56 -9.68
CA GLY A 79 8.42 2.28 -8.59
C GLY A 79 9.06 2.05 -7.23
N MET A 80 9.42 0.80 -6.91
CA MET A 80 10.09 0.47 -5.64
C MET A 80 11.48 1.09 -5.54
N PHE A 81 12.31 0.98 -6.59
CA PHE A 81 13.64 1.60 -6.62
C PHE A 81 13.57 3.13 -6.60
N TYR A 82 12.59 3.71 -7.30
CA TYR A 82 12.37 5.14 -7.28
C TYR A 82 11.95 5.62 -5.89
N TRP A 83 11.00 4.94 -5.25
CA TRP A 83 10.57 5.26 -3.89
C TRP A 83 11.73 5.17 -2.91
N MET A 84 12.42 4.02 -2.89
CA MET A 84 13.56 3.81 -2.00
C MET A 84 14.67 4.84 -2.22
N GLY A 85 15.10 5.05 -3.47
CA GLY A 85 16.22 5.94 -3.77
C GLY A 85 15.88 7.42 -3.71
N ALA A 86 14.88 7.85 -4.49
CA ALA A 86 14.56 9.27 -4.67
C ALA A 86 13.71 9.86 -3.54
N ILE A 87 12.97 9.03 -2.79
CA ILE A 87 12.12 9.50 -1.68
C ILE A 87 12.78 9.17 -0.35
N ASP A 88 12.93 7.89 0.01
CA ASP A 88 13.37 7.50 1.35
C ASP A 88 14.82 7.95 1.63
N PHE A 89 15.77 7.66 0.73
CA PHE A 89 17.18 8.03 0.94
C PHE A 89 17.42 9.55 0.87
N LEU A 90 16.65 10.28 0.07
CA LEU A 90 16.74 11.75 0.05
C LEU A 90 16.23 12.35 1.35
N PHE A 91 15.08 11.88 1.86
CA PHE A 91 14.59 12.30 3.16
C PHE A 91 15.57 11.94 4.27
N MET A 92 16.16 10.74 4.23
CA MET A 92 17.19 10.33 5.19
C MET A 92 18.41 11.26 5.14
N TYR A 93 18.92 11.58 3.95
CA TYR A 93 20.06 12.49 3.80
C TYR A 93 19.77 13.88 4.38
N TYR A 94 18.63 14.48 4.01
CA TYR A 94 18.28 15.81 4.53
C TYR A 94 17.96 15.80 6.02
N ALA A 95 17.29 14.75 6.51
CA ALA A 95 17.03 14.57 7.93
C ALA A 95 18.34 14.51 8.73
N ASN A 96 19.29 13.69 8.30
CA ASN A 96 20.60 13.55 8.93
C ASN A 96 21.43 14.83 8.83
N ARG A 97 21.43 15.48 7.66
CA ARG A 97 22.19 16.72 7.42
C ARG A 97 21.73 17.86 8.32
N PHE A 98 20.43 17.97 8.58
CA PHE A 98 19.87 19.01 9.45
C PHE A 98 19.66 18.54 10.90
N GLY A 99 20.15 17.36 11.28
CA GLY A 99 20.14 16.88 12.66
C GLY A 99 18.75 16.51 13.19
N THR A 100 17.85 16.05 12.31
CA THR A 100 16.51 15.57 12.72
C THR A 100 16.69 14.32 13.59
N GLN A 101 16.27 14.40 14.85
CA GLN A 101 16.36 13.29 15.79
C GLN A 101 15.35 12.20 15.42
N ALA A 102 15.75 10.95 15.58
CA ALA A 102 14.82 9.83 15.46
C ALA A 102 13.80 9.88 16.62
N GLN A 103 12.58 9.41 16.37
CA GLN A 103 11.61 9.24 17.45
C GLN A 103 12.00 7.98 18.22
N LEU A 104 12.34 8.17 19.49
CA LEU A 104 12.65 7.09 20.41
C LEU A 104 11.41 6.77 21.25
N ASP A 105 11.20 5.49 21.56
CA ASP A 105 10.21 5.08 22.55
C ASP A 105 10.61 5.69 23.91
N PRO A 106 9.71 6.43 24.60
CA PRO A 106 9.98 6.97 25.93
C PRO A 106 10.34 5.91 26.97
N VAL A 107 9.90 4.66 26.79
CA VAL A 107 10.05 3.57 27.76
C VAL A 107 11.21 2.64 27.42
N THR A 108 11.34 2.22 26.16
CA THR A 108 12.36 1.25 25.74
C THR A 108 13.63 1.89 25.18
N GLY A 109 13.57 3.16 24.76
CA GLY A 109 14.67 3.84 24.07
C GLY A 109 14.95 3.30 22.67
N GLU A 110 14.11 2.41 22.15
CA GLU A 110 14.22 1.90 20.78
C GLU A 110 13.81 2.95 19.75
N ILE A 111 14.36 2.86 18.54
CA ILE A 111 14.00 3.78 17.45
C ILE A 111 12.65 3.35 16.86
N VAL A 112 11.59 4.05 17.26
CA VAL A 112 10.19 3.78 16.86
C VAL A 112 9.90 4.36 15.48
N SER A 113 10.45 5.54 15.16
CA SER A 113 10.33 6.15 13.84
C SER A 113 11.67 6.73 13.41
N ARG A 114 12.14 6.33 12.23
CA ARG A 114 13.37 6.88 11.67
C ARG A 114 13.19 8.33 11.21
N PRO A 115 14.26 9.14 11.20
CA PRO A 115 14.19 10.56 10.84
C PRO A 115 13.58 10.82 9.45
N GLU A 116 13.83 9.95 8.47
CA GLU A 116 13.25 10.05 7.12
C GLU A 116 11.72 10.06 7.12
N TYR A 117 11.09 9.28 7.99
CA TYR A 117 9.63 9.13 8.04
C TYR A 117 8.95 10.30 8.77
N LEU A 118 9.68 11.04 9.61
CA LEU A 118 9.16 12.23 10.30
C LEU A 118 8.99 13.42 9.34
N ILE A 119 9.80 13.47 8.27
CA ILE A 119 9.66 14.50 7.23
C ILE A 119 8.50 14.18 6.29
N LEU A 120 8.20 12.89 6.09
CA LEU A 120 7.23 12.43 5.09
C LEU A 120 5.82 13.03 5.24
N PRO A 121 5.23 13.24 6.44
CA PRO A 121 3.97 13.96 6.62
C PRO A 121 3.92 15.36 5.99
N SER A 122 5.05 16.07 5.91
CA SER A 122 5.12 17.40 5.28
C SER A 122 4.77 17.37 3.78
N THR A 123 4.84 16.21 3.15
CA THR A 123 4.50 16.01 1.73
C THR A 123 2.99 15.93 1.48
N PHE A 124 2.15 15.95 2.52
CA PHE A 124 0.69 15.85 2.40
C PHE A 124 0.08 16.88 1.44
N GLY A 125 0.59 18.12 1.44
CA GLY A 125 0.13 19.16 0.51
C GLY A 125 0.36 18.80 -0.96
N PHE A 126 1.55 18.28 -1.27
CA PHE A 126 1.87 17.80 -2.62
C PHE A 126 1.07 16.55 -2.99
N TRP A 127 0.83 15.66 -2.02
CA TRP A 127 -0.02 14.49 -2.21
C TRP A 127 -1.44 14.90 -2.57
N ALA A 128 -2.04 15.83 -1.80
CA ALA A 128 -3.40 16.30 -2.01
C ALA A 128 -3.57 16.96 -3.39
N MET A 129 -2.62 17.80 -3.79
CA MET A 129 -2.58 18.40 -5.13
C MET A 129 -2.51 17.32 -6.22
N THR A 130 -1.63 16.34 -6.06
CA THR A 130 -1.45 15.24 -7.01
C THR A 130 -2.71 14.38 -7.11
N MET A 131 -3.34 14.06 -5.97
CA MET A 131 -4.60 13.33 -5.92
C MET A 131 -5.73 14.09 -6.60
N MET A 132 -5.80 15.41 -6.45
CA MET A 132 -6.80 16.24 -7.12
C MET A 132 -6.74 16.05 -8.64
N LEU A 133 -5.55 16.13 -9.23
CA LEU A 133 -5.34 15.91 -10.66
C LEU A 133 -5.77 14.50 -11.09
N TYR A 134 -5.34 13.47 -10.36
CA TYR A 134 -5.66 12.08 -10.71
C TYR A 134 -7.13 11.72 -10.50
N LEU A 135 -7.81 12.33 -9.53
CA LEU A 135 -9.22 12.05 -9.27
C LEU A 135 -10.12 12.77 -10.26
N PHE A 136 -9.90 14.06 -10.52
CA PHE A 136 -10.83 14.88 -11.28
C PHE A 136 -10.49 15.00 -12.77
N CYS A 137 -9.21 15.01 -13.14
CA CYS A 137 -8.82 15.39 -14.51
C CYS A 137 -8.60 14.21 -15.46
N THR A 138 -8.55 12.96 -14.97
CA THR A 138 -8.11 11.83 -15.79
C THR A 138 -8.91 10.54 -15.53
N ALA A 139 -9.42 9.90 -16.59
CA ALA A 139 -9.88 8.52 -16.47
C ALA A 139 -8.66 7.59 -16.41
N ASN A 140 -8.30 7.17 -15.19
CA ASN A 140 -7.09 6.42 -14.95
C ASN A 140 -7.25 4.92 -15.25
N GLY A 141 -6.20 4.31 -15.80
CA GLY A 141 -6.10 2.84 -15.88
C GLY A 141 -5.82 2.21 -14.51
N CYS A 142 -5.52 3.01 -13.50
CA CYS A 142 -5.20 2.60 -12.14
C CYS A 142 -6.44 2.13 -11.38
N ASN A 143 -6.40 0.93 -10.79
CA ASN A 143 -7.57 0.39 -10.06
C ASN A 143 -7.83 1.13 -8.75
N PHE A 144 -6.75 1.59 -8.09
CA PHE A 144 -6.82 2.34 -6.83
C PHE A 144 -7.50 3.69 -7.02
N LEU A 145 -7.04 4.49 -7.99
CA LEU A 145 -7.65 5.78 -8.34
C LEU A 145 -9.08 5.60 -8.86
N ASN A 146 -9.34 4.54 -9.64
CA ASN A 146 -10.69 4.24 -10.09
C ASN A 146 -11.65 3.92 -8.95
N TRP A 147 -11.16 3.31 -7.87
CA TRP A 147 -11.95 3.05 -6.66
C TRP A 147 -12.30 4.36 -5.96
N TRP A 148 -11.31 5.24 -5.73
CA TRP A 148 -11.55 6.58 -5.17
C TRP A 148 -12.51 7.42 -6.01
N GLN A 149 -12.36 7.43 -7.33
CA GLN A 149 -13.28 8.13 -8.24
C GLN A 149 -14.71 7.61 -8.13
N ARG A 150 -14.90 6.30 -7.95
CA ARG A 150 -16.25 5.73 -7.75
C ARG A 150 -16.81 6.07 -6.38
N LEU A 151 -15.95 6.12 -5.36
CA LEU A 151 -16.32 6.50 -4.00
C LEU A 151 -16.82 7.95 -3.94
N PHE A 152 -16.12 8.88 -4.59
CA PHE A 152 -16.47 10.30 -4.54
C PHE A 152 -17.48 10.73 -5.60
N PHE A 153 -17.35 10.30 -6.85
CA PHE A 153 -18.18 10.82 -7.96
C PHE A 153 -19.39 9.96 -8.28
N GLY A 154 -19.44 8.71 -7.80
CA GLY A 154 -20.57 7.81 -8.01
C GLY A 154 -21.05 7.78 -9.47
N LYS A 155 -22.26 8.31 -9.71
CA LYS A 155 -22.91 8.38 -11.04
C LYS A 155 -22.31 9.43 -11.98
N HIS A 156 -21.73 10.51 -11.45
CA HIS A 156 -21.15 11.63 -12.20
C HIS A 156 -19.72 11.37 -12.69
N LYS A 157 -19.15 10.19 -12.44
CA LYS A 157 -17.80 9.85 -12.86
C LYS A 157 -17.55 10.09 -14.36
N LYS A 158 -18.53 9.75 -15.21
CA LYS A 158 -18.40 9.88 -16.66
C LYS A 158 -18.41 11.35 -17.13
N GLU A 159 -19.01 12.24 -16.34
CA GLU A 159 -19.10 13.67 -16.62
C GLU A 159 -17.82 14.39 -16.21
N ILE A 160 -17.25 14.02 -15.06
CA ILE A 160 -16.07 14.68 -14.48
C ILE A 160 -14.77 14.14 -15.09
N ALA A 161 -14.62 12.82 -15.20
CA ALA A 161 -13.40 12.17 -15.72
C ALA A 161 -13.67 11.54 -17.11
N ALA A 162 -13.98 12.38 -18.10
CA ALA A 162 -14.42 11.91 -19.42
C ALA A 162 -13.27 11.42 -20.33
N ARG A 163 -12.06 12.00 -20.22
CA ARG A 163 -10.95 11.70 -21.14
C ARG A 163 -9.96 10.69 -20.54
N PRO A 164 -9.69 9.56 -21.23
CA PRO A 164 -8.63 8.63 -20.82
C PRO A 164 -7.24 9.18 -21.18
N MET A 165 -6.27 8.98 -20.29
CA MET A 165 -4.86 9.19 -20.61
C MET A 165 -4.36 8.12 -21.57
N THR A 166 -3.31 8.44 -22.32
CA THR A 166 -2.55 7.47 -23.12
C THR A 166 -2.09 6.31 -22.24
N ARG A 167 -2.46 5.08 -22.62
CA ARG A 167 -2.28 3.90 -21.77
C ARG A 167 -0.91 3.28 -22.00
N HIS A 168 0.04 3.63 -21.15
CA HIS A 168 1.31 2.89 -20.99
C HIS A 168 1.23 2.05 -19.71
N THR A 169 1.10 0.73 -19.81
CA THR A 169 0.88 -0.12 -18.63
C THR A 169 2.01 0.04 -17.59
N GLY A 170 3.26 0.21 -18.02
CA GLY A 170 4.40 0.40 -17.13
C GLY A 170 4.33 1.69 -16.31
N ILE A 171 4.00 2.82 -16.95
CA ILE A 171 3.81 4.11 -16.24
C ILE A 171 2.61 4.00 -15.29
N VAL A 172 1.52 3.36 -15.69
CA VAL A 172 0.36 3.19 -14.82
C VAL A 172 0.70 2.35 -13.59
N ALA A 173 1.47 1.27 -13.74
CA ALA A 173 1.92 0.45 -12.62
C ALA A 173 2.90 1.21 -11.70
N PHE A 174 3.81 1.99 -12.27
CA PHE A 174 4.69 2.89 -11.52
C PHE A 174 3.89 3.90 -10.68
N MET A 175 2.96 4.62 -11.31
CA MET A 175 2.11 5.57 -10.62
C MET A 175 1.24 4.91 -9.55
N GLU A 176 0.75 3.68 -9.80
CA GLU A 176 0.04 2.89 -8.79
C GLU A 176 0.90 2.65 -7.56
N VAL A 177 2.14 2.16 -7.73
CA VAL A 177 3.04 1.88 -6.61
C VAL A 177 3.34 3.16 -5.83
N ILE A 178 3.74 4.24 -6.51
CA ILE A 178 4.08 5.50 -5.84
C ILE A 178 2.89 6.08 -5.09
N THR A 179 1.73 6.19 -5.74
CA THR A 179 0.55 6.79 -5.09
C THR A 179 0.01 5.93 -3.96
N MET A 180 0.08 4.60 -4.09
CA MET A 180 -0.32 3.69 -3.01
C MET A 180 0.64 3.78 -1.83
N LEU A 181 1.96 3.65 -2.05
CA LEU A 181 2.95 3.78 -0.98
C LEU A 181 2.83 5.13 -0.28
N TRP A 182 2.75 6.22 -1.04
CA TRP A 182 2.60 7.56 -0.48
C TRP A 182 1.35 7.70 0.38
N THR A 183 0.20 7.22 -0.10
CA THR A 183 -1.04 7.27 0.67
C THR A 183 -0.95 6.40 1.93
N CYS A 184 -0.40 5.19 1.83
CA CYS A 184 -0.28 4.28 2.97
C CYS A 184 0.68 4.84 4.03
N TYR A 185 1.83 5.37 3.62
CA TYR A 185 2.79 6.00 4.53
C TYR A 185 2.22 7.24 5.20
N LEU A 186 1.52 8.12 4.46
CA LEU A 186 0.88 9.28 5.07
C LEU A 186 -0.15 8.87 6.12
N VAL A 187 -1.01 7.89 5.80
CA VAL A 187 -2.00 7.38 6.77
C VAL A 187 -1.32 6.82 8.02
N LEU A 188 -0.28 5.99 7.84
CA LEU A 188 0.46 5.42 8.97
C LEU A 188 1.12 6.52 9.81
N MET A 189 1.85 7.44 9.20
CA MET A 189 2.56 8.49 9.93
C MET A 189 1.60 9.43 10.67
N PHE A 190 0.42 9.74 10.12
CA PHE A 190 -0.60 10.50 10.86
C PHE A 190 -1.21 9.72 12.02
N CYS A 191 -1.32 8.39 11.91
CA CYS A 191 -1.78 7.57 13.04
C CYS A 191 -0.73 7.47 14.15
N TYR A 192 0.54 7.46 13.76
CA TYR A 192 1.68 7.30 14.66
C TYR A 192 2.12 8.59 15.36
N ASP A 193 1.74 9.74 14.84
CA ASP A 193 2.02 11.01 15.52
C ASP A 193 1.18 11.12 16.81
N GLU A 194 1.88 11.16 17.95
CA GLU A 194 1.31 11.28 19.29
C GLU A 194 0.43 12.52 19.47
N ARG A 195 0.64 13.58 18.67
CA ARG A 195 -0.19 14.79 18.73
C ARG A 195 -1.58 14.58 18.13
N PHE A 196 -1.74 13.61 17.23
CA PHE A 196 -3.01 13.32 16.59
C PHE A 196 -3.72 12.13 17.24
N PHE A 197 -3.07 10.96 17.24
CA PHE A 197 -3.65 9.72 17.79
C PHE A 197 -2.64 9.02 18.71
N GLY A 198 -1.45 8.73 18.20
CA GLY A 198 -0.41 7.99 18.91
C GLY A 198 -0.43 6.48 18.65
N ASP A 199 0.67 5.84 19.03
CA ASP A 199 1.01 4.48 18.60
C ASP A 199 0.07 3.41 19.17
N HIS A 200 -0.31 3.54 20.45
CA HIS A 200 -1.24 2.63 21.13
C HIS A 200 -2.71 3.04 21.01
N HIS A 201 -3.03 4.04 20.18
CA HIS A 201 -4.40 4.51 20.04
C HIS A 201 -5.27 3.48 19.29
N PRO A 202 -6.54 3.27 19.68
CA PRO A 202 -7.44 2.30 19.03
C PRO A 202 -7.64 2.57 17.53
N VAL A 203 -7.47 3.82 17.08
CA VAL A 203 -7.54 4.19 15.66
C VAL A 203 -6.39 3.56 14.86
N THR A 204 -5.18 3.54 15.43
CA THR A 204 -4.00 2.95 14.80
C THR A 204 -4.20 1.45 14.58
N LEU A 205 -4.69 0.75 15.61
CA LEU A 205 -5.07 -0.66 15.50
C LEU A 205 -6.20 -0.89 14.49
N LEU A 206 -7.21 -0.01 14.46
CA LEU A 206 -8.31 -0.09 13.50
C LEU A 206 -7.81 0.04 12.06
N VAL A 207 -6.87 0.95 11.79
CA VAL A 207 -6.22 1.09 10.47
C VAL A 207 -5.48 -0.20 10.10
N GLY A 208 -4.72 -0.78 11.03
CA GLY A 208 -4.09 -2.09 10.83
C GLY A 208 -5.10 -3.20 10.50
N MET A 209 -6.20 -3.28 11.25
CA MET A 209 -7.27 -4.27 11.02
C MET A 209 -8.00 -4.05 9.69
N LEU A 210 -8.23 -2.80 9.29
CA LEU A 210 -8.79 -2.47 7.98
C LEU A 210 -7.85 -2.90 6.85
N GLY A 211 -6.54 -2.71 7.02
CA GLY A 211 -5.52 -3.24 6.10
C GLY A 211 -5.56 -4.76 6.02
N PHE A 212 -5.60 -5.44 7.16
CA PHE A 212 -5.65 -6.90 7.24
C PHE A 212 -6.90 -7.47 6.55
N ILE A 213 -8.08 -7.05 6.99
CA ILE A 213 -9.37 -7.50 6.46
C ILE A 213 -9.50 -7.12 4.98
N GLY A 214 -9.11 -5.89 4.62
CA GLY A 214 -9.11 -5.39 3.25
C GLY A 214 -8.26 -6.24 2.32
N SER A 215 -7.06 -6.64 2.77
CA SER A 215 -6.17 -7.51 1.99
C SER A 215 -6.79 -8.89 1.73
N LEU A 216 -7.52 -9.48 2.69
CA LEU A 216 -8.22 -10.76 2.51
C LEU A 216 -9.33 -10.66 1.44
N PHE A 217 -10.11 -9.59 1.46
CA PHE A 217 -11.12 -9.33 0.43
C PHE A 217 -10.49 -9.11 -0.95
N MET A 218 -9.38 -8.39 -1.01
CA MET A 218 -8.64 -8.16 -2.25
C MET A 218 -8.02 -9.45 -2.78
N PHE A 219 -7.49 -10.30 -1.92
CA PHE A 219 -6.99 -11.64 -2.27
C PHE A 219 -8.10 -12.52 -2.87
N ALA A 220 -9.27 -12.56 -2.23
CA ALA A 220 -10.42 -13.31 -2.75
C ALA A 220 -10.88 -12.79 -4.13
N LYS A 221 -10.73 -11.48 -4.37
CA LYS A 221 -11.02 -10.85 -5.67
C LYS A 221 -9.92 -11.12 -6.70
N LEU A 222 -8.66 -11.15 -6.27
CA LEU A 222 -7.50 -11.45 -7.11
C LEU A 222 -7.65 -12.80 -7.83
N LEU A 223 -8.16 -13.81 -7.13
CA LEU A 223 -8.41 -15.16 -7.68
C LEU A 223 -9.33 -15.19 -8.91
N ARG A 224 -10.09 -14.11 -9.16
CA ARG A 224 -11.05 -14.01 -10.27
C ARG A 224 -10.50 -13.30 -11.51
N TYR A 225 -9.29 -12.72 -11.46
CA TYR A 225 -8.70 -12.03 -12.61
C TYR A 225 -7.99 -12.99 -13.56
N ALA A 226 -8.32 -12.90 -14.86
CA ALA A 226 -7.79 -13.79 -15.89
C ALA A 226 -6.51 -13.29 -16.56
N SER A 227 -6.30 -11.96 -16.63
CA SER A 227 -5.13 -11.35 -17.28
C SER A 227 -3.94 -11.23 -16.33
N TRP A 228 -2.74 -11.53 -16.84
CA TRP A 228 -1.51 -11.55 -16.04
C TRP A 228 -1.10 -10.16 -15.52
N GLY A 229 -1.08 -9.12 -16.35
CA GLY A 229 -0.71 -7.78 -15.89
C GLY A 229 -1.70 -7.22 -14.86
N MET A 230 -3.00 -7.48 -15.02
CA MET A 230 -3.99 -7.08 -14.00
C MET A 230 -3.86 -7.90 -12.71
N SER A 231 -3.55 -9.19 -12.81
CA SER A 231 -3.28 -10.04 -11.64
C SER A 231 -2.06 -9.53 -10.87
N LEU A 232 -0.98 -9.15 -11.56
CA LEU A 232 0.21 -8.55 -10.94
C LEU A 232 -0.12 -7.23 -10.25
N ARG A 233 -0.89 -6.37 -10.90
CA ARG A 233 -1.29 -5.06 -10.35
C ARG A 233 -2.16 -5.18 -9.11
N PHE A 234 -3.14 -6.07 -9.14
CA PHE A 234 -3.94 -6.37 -7.96
C PHE A 234 -3.12 -7.10 -6.89
N GLY A 235 -2.15 -7.92 -7.28
CA GLY A 235 -1.26 -8.65 -6.39
C GLY A 235 -0.42 -7.71 -5.54
N PHE A 236 0.35 -6.80 -6.16
CA PHE A 236 1.17 -5.87 -5.38
C PHE A 236 0.32 -4.93 -4.53
N ALA A 237 -0.84 -4.48 -5.04
CA ALA A 237 -1.77 -3.65 -4.28
C ALA A 237 -2.28 -4.36 -3.02
N THR A 238 -2.56 -5.66 -3.12
CA THR A 238 -2.97 -6.50 -1.99
C THR A 238 -1.84 -6.62 -0.97
N VAL A 239 -0.60 -6.81 -1.43
CA VAL A 239 0.57 -6.92 -0.55
C VAL A 239 0.89 -5.61 0.17
N ILE A 240 0.83 -4.46 -0.52
CA ILE A 240 1.04 -3.14 0.10
C ILE A 240 0.02 -2.89 1.22
N ILE A 241 -1.26 -3.21 0.98
CA ILE A 241 -2.33 -3.03 1.98
C ILE A 241 -2.19 -4.03 3.13
N PHE A 242 -1.78 -5.27 2.84
CA PHE A 242 -1.46 -6.25 3.87
C PHE A 242 -0.31 -5.78 4.76
N TRP A 243 0.68 -5.10 4.19
CA TRP A 243 1.84 -4.59 4.92
C TRP A 243 1.46 -3.56 5.98
N ILE A 244 0.45 -2.72 5.74
CA ILE A 244 -0.08 -1.78 6.75
C ILE A 244 -0.45 -2.53 8.04
N ALA A 245 -1.05 -3.71 7.94
CA ALA A 245 -1.38 -4.51 9.10
C ALA A 245 -0.13 -5.03 9.82
N VAL A 246 0.85 -5.55 9.06
CA VAL A 246 2.11 -6.06 9.60
C VAL A 246 2.87 -4.95 10.34
N GLU A 247 3.00 -3.78 9.72
CA GLU A 247 3.67 -2.61 10.28
C GLU A 247 3.02 -2.16 11.60
N VAL A 248 1.69 -2.05 11.63
CA VAL A 248 0.96 -1.65 12.83
C VAL A 248 1.12 -2.70 13.94
N PHE A 249 0.99 -3.99 13.62
CA PHE A 249 1.07 -5.07 14.61
C PHE A 249 2.47 -5.22 15.20
N ASP A 250 3.51 -5.03 14.39
CA ASP A 250 4.90 -5.06 14.84
C ASP A 250 5.22 -3.86 15.74
N ARG A 251 4.78 -2.66 15.33
CA ARG A 251 5.06 -1.39 16.04
C ARG A 251 4.41 -1.29 17.42
N ILE A 252 3.22 -1.86 17.60
CA ILE A 252 2.59 -1.96 18.92
C ILE A 252 3.00 -3.23 19.69
N HIS A 253 3.89 -4.05 19.12
CA HIS A 253 4.27 -5.37 19.63
C HIS A 253 3.07 -6.27 19.97
N LEU A 254 2.00 -6.18 19.18
CA LEU A 254 0.69 -6.81 19.45
C LEU A 254 0.83 -8.30 19.80
N LEU A 255 1.58 -9.06 19.00
CA LEU A 255 1.70 -10.50 19.17
C LEU A 255 2.40 -10.88 20.47
N ASN A 256 3.45 -10.14 20.85
CA ASN A 256 4.16 -10.34 22.10
C ASN A 256 3.31 -9.87 23.30
N GLY A 257 2.67 -8.70 23.20
CA GLY A 257 1.79 -8.16 24.23
C GLY A 257 0.60 -9.07 24.55
N LEU A 258 -0.04 -9.61 23.52
CA LEU A 258 -1.15 -10.56 23.64
C LEU A 258 -0.73 -11.89 24.28
N TRP A 259 0.48 -12.38 23.98
CA TRP A 259 0.94 -13.68 24.47
C TRP A 259 1.50 -13.61 25.90
N VAL A 260 2.17 -12.51 26.26
CA VAL A 260 2.81 -12.35 27.58
C VAL A 260 1.82 -11.79 28.62
N ASN A 261 1.11 -10.71 28.29
CA ASN A 261 0.20 -10.01 29.24
C ASN A 261 -1.18 -9.74 28.61
N PRO A 262 -2.04 -10.76 28.45
CA PRO A 262 -3.36 -10.59 27.83
C PRO A 262 -4.32 -9.70 28.62
N LYS A 263 -4.07 -9.51 29.93
CA LYS A 263 -4.91 -8.68 30.81
C LYS A 263 -4.66 -7.17 30.65
N GLU A 264 -3.49 -6.76 30.17
CA GLU A 264 -3.18 -5.36 29.90
C GLU A 264 -3.66 -4.94 28.49
N HIS A 265 -3.71 -5.88 27.55
CA HIS A 265 -4.07 -5.65 26.15
C HIS A 265 -5.56 -5.93 25.84
N VAL A 266 -6.45 -5.80 26.83
CA VAL A 266 -7.89 -6.13 26.70
C VAL A 266 -8.57 -5.27 25.63
N GLN A 267 -8.20 -4.00 25.52
CA GLN A 267 -8.77 -3.10 24.50
C GLN A 267 -8.45 -3.57 23.08
N GLU A 268 -7.23 -4.05 22.84
CA GLU A 268 -6.79 -4.55 21.55
C GLU A 268 -7.49 -5.86 21.19
N ILE A 269 -7.62 -6.77 22.15
CA ILE A 269 -8.38 -8.02 22.01
C ILE A 269 -9.83 -7.73 21.61
N VAL A 270 -10.49 -6.81 22.33
CA VAL A 270 -11.87 -6.42 22.06
C VAL A 270 -12.01 -5.82 20.66
N LEU A 271 -11.07 -4.98 20.23
CA LEU A 271 -11.12 -4.33 18.92
C LEU A 271 -10.88 -5.33 17.77
N ILE A 272 -9.95 -6.28 17.95
CA ILE A 272 -9.73 -7.38 17.02
C ILE A 272 -11.00 -8.22 16.90
N LEU A 273 -11.58 -8.66 18.02
CA LEU A 273 -12.81 -9.45 18.03
C LEU A 273 -13.99 -8.69 17.38
N ALA A 274 -14.14 -7.40 17.69
CA ALA A 274 -15.17 -6.55 17.12
C ALA A 274 -15.02 -6.42 15.59
N SER A 275 -13.79 -6.23 15.10
CA SER A 275 -13.52 -6.12 13.66
C SER A 275 -13.88 -7.40 12.89
N PHE A 276 -13.59 -8.57 13.47
CA PHE A 276 -14.00 -9.86 12.92
C PHE A 276 -15.52 -10.06 12.99
N ALA A 277 -16.15 -9.69 14.12
CA ALA A 277 -17.60 -9.77 14.28
C ALA A 277 -18.34 -8.90 13.26
N VAL A 278 -17.92 -7.64 13.08
CA VAL A 278 -18.47 -6.71 12.07
C VAL A 278 -18.29 -7.28 10.66
N THR A 279 -17.12 -7.82 10.35
CA THR A 279 -16.86 -8.44 9.04
C THR A 279 -17.75 -9.67 8.81
N GLY A 280 -17.92 -10.51 9.84
CA GLY A 280 -18.80 -11.68 9.80
C GLY A 280 -20.27 -11.28 9.60
N LEU A 281 -20.75 -10.27 10.32
CA LEU A 281 -22.10 -9.72 10.18
C LEU A 281 -22.32 -9.11 8.79
N TYR A 282 -21.35 -8.36 8.27
CA TYR A 282 -21.39 -7.80 6.92
C TYR A 282 -21.50 -8.89 5.84
N LEU A 283 -20.68 -9.94 5.94
CA LEU A 283 -20.74 -11.08 5.03
C LEU A 283 -22.06 -11.84 5.11
N ALA A 284 -22.60 -12.01 6.33
CA ALA A 284 -23.89 -12.63 6.54
C ALA A 284 -25.03 -11.79 5.94
N TYR A 285 -24.98 -10.47 6.11
CA TYR A 285 -25.95 -9.53 5.51
C TYR A 285 -25.86 -9.53 3.98
N ASP A 286 -24.67 -9.43 3.40
CA ASP A 286 -24.48 -9.46 1.94
C ASP A 286 -24.94 -10.79 1.34
N ARG A 287 -24.69 -11.91 2.02
CA ARG A 287 -25.20 -13.23 1.60
C ARG A 287 -26.72 -13.27 1.65
N ARG A 288 -27.35 -12.80 2.74
CA ARG A 288 -28.83 -12.74 2.85
C ARG A 288 -29.43 -11.86 1.77
N LYS A 289 -28.84 -10.69 1.50
CA LYS A 289 -29.30 -9.77 0.45
C LYS A 289 -29.24 -10.43 -0.93
N LYS A 290 -28.13 -11.07 -1.28
CA LYS A 290 -28.01 -11.83 -2.55
C LYS A 290 -29.02 -12.96 -2.64
N THR A 291 -29.29 -13.68 -1.55
CA THR A 291 -30.32 -14.73 -1.53
C THR A 291 -31.74 -14.16 -1.67
N ALA A 292 -32.01 -12.98 -1.10
CA ALA A 292 -33.29 -12.30 -1.22
C ALA A 292 -33.52 -11.75 -2.64
N ASP A 293 -32.51 -11.18 -3.28
CA ASP A 293 -32.58 -10.69 -4.66
C ASP A 293 -32.79 -11.84 -5.66
N VAL A 294 -32.16 -13.00 -5.43
CA VAL A 294 -32.37 -14.21 -6.26
C VAL A 294 -33.77 -14.80 -6.09
N LYS A 295 -34.41 -14.66 -4.92
CA LYS A 295 -35.81 -15.10 -4.71
C LYS A 295 -36.85 -14.13 -5.29
N ARG A 296 -36.45 -12.90 -5.62
CA ARG A 296 -37.32 -11.88 -6.23
C ARG A 296 -37.29 -11.88 -7.77
N GLN A 297 -36.37 -12.64 -8.37
CA GLN A 297 -36.30 -12.90 -9.82
C GLN A 297 -36.91 -14.26 -10.15
#